data_AF-A0A1X7UNH5-F1
#
_entry.id   AF-A0A1X7UNH5-F1
#
_cell.length_a   1.000
_cell.length_b   1.000
_cell.length_c   1.000
_cell.angle_alpha   90.00
_cell.angle_beta   90.00
_cell.angle_gamma   90.00
#
_symmetry.space_group_name_H-M   'P 1'
#
loop_
_entity.id
_entity.type
_entity.pdbx_description
1 polymer ?
#
loop_
_entity_poly.entity_id
_entity_poly.type
_entity_poly.pdbx_seq_one_letter_code
_entity_poly.pdbx_strand_id
1 'polypeptide(L)' 'MDRYRSIKYPVWVKYNGEVSKILVEDEESIVNQCWEKISANSRVKQTAKFNGRSLDYEEKVVSLNTTEDNPMEFFK' A
#
# COMPACT_ATOMS: atom_id res chain seq x y z
N MET A 1 -20.00 -20.03 -6.98
CA MET A 1 -18.79 -19.23 -7.23
C MET A 1 -17.93 -19.33 -6.00
N ASP A 2 -16.81 -20.04 -6.11
CA ASP A 2 -15.89 -20.31 -5.03
C ASP A 2 -15.42 -19.02 -4.36
N ARG A 3 -15.56 -19.03 -3.04
CA ARG A 3 -15.13 -17.96 -2.14
C ARG A 3 -13.60 -17.95 -2.19
N TYR A 4 -13.02 -17.06 -2.99
CA TYR A 4 -11.61 -16.72 -2.88
C TYR A 4 -11.32 -16.46 -1.39
N ARG A 5 -10.48 -17.29 -0.79
CA ARG A 5 -9.84 -16.92 0.48
C ARG A 5 -9.01 -15.68 0.14
N SER A 6 -9.49 -14.50 0.52
CA SER A 6 -8.72 -13.27 0.40
C SER A 6 -7.43 -13.47 1.20
N ILE A 7 -6.33 -13.74 0.49
CA ILE A 7 -5.01 -13.81 1.08
C ILE A 7 -4.69 -12.38 1.51
N LYS A 8 -4.53 -12.16 2.81
CA LYS A 8 -4.17 -10.84 3.32
C LYS A 8 -2.67 -10.65 3.15
N TYR A 9 -2.28 -9.76 2.24
CA TYR A 9 -0.89 -9.44 2.02
C TYR A 9 -0.45 -8.36 3.03
N PRO A 10 0.62 -8.59 3.80
CA PRO A 10 1.18 -7.56 4.66
C PRO A 10 2.01 -6.57 3.83
N VAL A 11 1.69 -5.28 3.96
CA VAL A 11 2.39 -4.18 3.30
C VAL A 11 2.89 -3.23 4.37
N TRP A 12 4.16 -2.89 4.31
CA TRP A 12 4.76 -1.90 5.19
C TRP A 12 4.73 -0.54 4.50
N VAL A 13 4.17 0.43 5.20
CA VAL A 13 4.00 1.79 4.70
C VAL A 13 4.62 2.77 5.66
N LYS A 14 5.19 3.84 5.14
CA LYS A 14 5.69 4.95 5.95
C LYS A 14 4.97 6.22 5.57
N TYR A 15 4.39 6.86 6.57
CA TYR A 15 3.67 8.12 6.42
C TYR A 15 3.95 9.00 7.63
N ASN A 16 4.23 10.28 7.42
CA ASN A 16 4.63 11.23 8.47
C ASN A 16 5.82 10.76 9.35
N GLY A 17 6.70 9.92 8.81
CA GLY A 17 7.85 9.37 9.56
C GLY A 17 7.54 8.12 10.39
N GLU A 18 6.29 7.70 10.46
CA GLU A 18 5.89 6.48 11.16
C GLU A 18 5.73 5.32 10.17
N VAL A 19 6.32 4.17 10.52
CA VAL A 19 6.20 2.93 9.76
C VAL A 19 5.05 2.11 10.35
N SER A 20 4.12 1.69 9.50
CA SER A 20 2.94 0.93 9.88
C SER A 20 2.77 -0.28 8.96
N LYS A 21 2.26 -1.37 9.53
CA LYS A 21 1.92 -2.58 8.79
C LYS A 21 0.44 -2.57 8.44
N ILE A 22 0.14 -2.58 7.13
CA ILE A 22 -1.21 -2.62 6.59
C ILE A 22 -1.47 -3.98 5.96
N LEU A 23 -2.63 -4.56 6.30
CA LEU A 23 -3.13 -5.76 5.63
C LEU A 23 -4.08 -5.34 4.50
N VAL A 24 -3.70 -5.69 3.27
CA VAL A 24 -4.50 -5.50 2.04
C VAL A 24 -5.10 -6.84 1.63
N GLU A 25 -6.30 -6.81 1.06
CA GLU A 25 -7.09 -8.01 0.75
C GLU A 25 -7.02 -8.41 -0.72
N ASP A 26 -6.64 -7.47 -1.59
CA ASP A 26 -6.59 -7.63 -3.03
C ASP A 26 -5.31 -7.04 -3.62
N GLU A 27 -4.83 -7.68 -4.68
CA GLU A 27 -3.55 -7.38 -5.30
C GLU A 27 -3.56 -6.24 -6.34
N GLU A 28 -4.73 -5.81 -6.79
CA GLU A 28 -4.86 -4.85 -7.88
C GLU A 28 -4.91 -3.39 -7.42
N SER A 29 -4.93 -3.13 -6.12
CA SER A 29 -5.06 -1.76 -5.58
C SER A 29 -4.43 -1.59 -4.19
N ILE A 30 -3.18 -2.02 -4.01
CA ILE A 30 -2.47 -1.86 -2.73
C ILE A 30 -2.32 -0.40 -2.35
N VAL A 31 -1.88 0.44 -3.27
CA VAL A 31 -1.59 1.86 -2.98
C VAL A 31 -2.87 2.53 -2.48
N ASN A 32 -4.00 2.26 -3.13
CA ASN A 32 -5.30 2.75 -2.68
C ASN A 32 -5.70 2.19 -1.30
N GLN A 33 -5.68 0.87 -1.12
CA GLN A 33 -6.10 0.25 0.15
C GLN A 33 -5.23 0.70 1.33
N CYS A 34 -3.91 0.86 1.10
CA CYS A 34 -3.01 1.42 2.09
C CYS A 34 -3.36 2.86 2.39
N TRP A 35 -3.58 3.68 1.37
CA TRP A 35 -3.93 5.08 1.55
C TRP A 35 -5.26 5.27 2.29
N GLU A 36 -6.30 4.52 1.93
CA GLU A 36 -7.61 4.57 2.58
C GLU A 36 -7.50 4.27 4.08
N LYS A 37 -6.62 3.34 4.47
CA LYS A 37 -6.36 2.98 5.87
C LYS A 37 -5.51 4.01 6.62
N ILE A 38 -4.50 4.60 5.98
CA ILE A 38 -3.64 5.63 6.60
C ILE A 38 -4.41 6.94 6.78
N SER A 39 -5.17 7.35 5.77
CA SER A 39 -5.72 8.70 5.70
C SER A 39 -7.21 8.80 6.03
N ALA A 40 -7.87 7.70 6.44
CA ALA A 40 -9.24 7.67 6.98
C ALA A 40 -10.20 8.68 6.32
N ASN A 41 -10.46 8.54 5.00
CA ASN A 41 -11.31 9.40 4.15
C ASN A 41 -10.65 10.62 3.45
N SER A 42 -9.36 10.60 3.11
CA SER A 42 -8.84 11.61 2.18
C SER A 42 -9.21 11.27 0.74
N ARG A 43 -9.98 12.16 0.09
CA ARG A 43 -10.31 12.11 -1.35
C ARG A 43 -9.12 12.48 -2.26
N VAL A 44 -7.97 12.81 -1.68
CA VAL A 44 -6.79 13.20 -2.43
C VAL A 44 -6.04 11.95 -2.85
N LYS A 45 -5.89 11.75 -4.16
CA LYS A 45 -4.99 10.73 -4.72
C LYS A 45 -3.56 11.13 -4.38
N GLN A 46 -2.81 10.24 -3.75
CA GLN A 46 -1.41 10.49 -3.36
C GLN A 46 -0.48 9.56 -4.11
N THR A 47 0.73 10.04 -4.35
CA THR A 47 1.78 9.26 -4.99
C THR A 47 2.53 8.51 -3.90
N ALA A 48 2.63 7.19 -4.04
CA ALA A 48 3.51 6.39 -3.21
C ALA A 48 4.86 6.23 -3.92
N LYS A 49 5.93 6.05 -3.16
CA LYS A 49 7.25 5.70 -3.68
C LYS A 49 7.74 4.44 -3.00
N PHE A 50 8.40 3.59 -3.77
CA PHE A 50 9.04 2.39 -3.26
C PHE A 50 10.35 2.15 -4.03
N ASN A 51 11.45 1.88 -3.32
CA ASN A 51 12.76 1.63 -3.92
C ASN A 51 13.21 2.67 -4.98
N GLY A 52 12.91 3.95 -4.75
CA GLY A 52 13.28 5.01 -5.70
C GLY A 52 12.28 5.24 -6.84
N ARG A 53 11.30 4.36 -7.04
CA ARG A 53 10.29 4.44 -8.11
C ARG A 53 8.96 4.95 -7.58
N SER A 54 8.33 5.87 -8.30
CA SER A 54 6.95 6.28 -8.04
C SER A 54 6.00 5.15 -8.42
N LEU A 55 5.06 4.84 -7.53
CA LEU A 55 4.03 3.84 -7.73
C LEU A 55 2.74 4.55 -8.11
N ASP A 56 2.17 4.13 -9.23
CA ASP A 56 0.84 4.54 -9.62
C ASP A 56 -0.22 3.86 -8.75
N TYR A 57 -1.38 4.48 -8.69
CA TYR A 57 -2.53 4.04 -7.89
C TYR A 57 -2.97 2.59 -8.20
N GLU A 58 -2.81 2.15 -9.45
CA GLU A 58 -3.21 0.82 -9.96
C GLU A 58 -2.05 -0.20 -9.97
N GLU A 59 -0.92 0.09 -9.31
CA GLU A 59 0.25 -0.79 -9.32
C GLU A 59 -0.05 -2.10 -8.56
N LYS A 60 0.24 -3.25 -9.22
CA LYS A 60 -0.05 -4.60 -8.70
C LYS A 60 1.07 -5.15 -7.80
N VAL A 61 0.69 -5.96 -6.80
CA VAL A 61 1.54 -6.48 -5.68
C VAL A 61 2.65 -7.40 -6.11
N VAL A 62 2.56 -7.99 -7.29
CA VAL A 62 3.52 -8.99 -7.75
C VAL A 62 4.97 -8.46 -7.76
N SER A 63 5.15 -7.14 -7.61
CA SER A 63 6.46 -6.47 -7.54
C SER A 63 6.77 -5.71 -6.24
N LEU A 64 5.87 -5.66 -5.24
CA LEU A 64 6.04 -4.82 -4.02
C LEU A 64 6.43 -5.63 -2.79
N ASN A 65 7.72 -5.95 -2.65
CA ASN A 65 8.27 -6.59 -1.45
C ASN A 65 8.62 -5.57 -0.35
N THR A 66 7.60 -4.96 0.25
CA THR A 66 7.79 -3.99 1.34
C THR A 66 8.15 -4.66 2.67
N THR A 67 9.03 -4.04 3.45
CA THR A 67 9.45 -4.51 4.79
C THR A 67 9.53 -3.32 5.76
N GLU A 68 9.75 -3.56 7.05
CA GLU A 68 9.90 -2.48 8.04
C GLU A 68 11.09 -1.56 7.72
N ASP A 69 12.22 -2.12 7.26
CA ASP A 69 13.41 -1.38 6.82
C ASP A 69 13.27 -0.76 5.43
N ASN A 70 12.38 -1.31 4.60
CA ASN A 70 12.09 -0.81 3.25
C ASN A 70 10.57 -0.64 3.05
N PRO A 71 9.96 0.36 3.71
CA PRO A 71 8.54 0.60 3.59
C PRO A 71 8.21 1.37 2.30
N MET A 72 6.99 1.21 1.81
CA MET A 72 6.43 2.10 0.80
C MET A 72 6.13 3.46 1.43
N GLU A 73 6.74 4.52 0.91
CA GLU A 73 6.59 5.87 1.47
C GLU A 73 5.46 6.63 0.76
N PHE A 74 4.55 7.24 1.53
CA PHE A 74 3.53 8.15 1.01
C PHE A 74 3.93 9.61 1.25
N PHE A 75 3.73 10.45 0.24
CA PHE A 75 4.08 11.87 0.27
C PHE A 75 2.86 12.73 -0.01
N LYS A 76 2.72 13.83 0.75
CA LYS A 76 1.67 14.85 0.54
C LYS A 76 1.91 15.70 -0.70
#